data_AF-A0A093J151-F1
#
_entry.id   AF-A0A093J151-F1
#
_cell.length_a   1.000
_cell.length_b   1.000
_cell.length_c   1.000
_cell.angle_alpha   90.00
_cell.angle_beta   90.00
_cell.angle_gamma   90.00
#
_symmetry.space_group_name_H-M   'P 1'
#
loop_
_entity.id
_entity.type
_entity.pdbx_description
1 polymer ?
#
loop_
_entity_poly.entity_id
_entity_poly.type
_entity_poly.pdbx_seq_one_letter_code
_entity_poly.pdbx_strand_id
1 'polypeptide(L)'
;KYKIEVALRPGTVQATTMGIGGVNVPLEEKSRDAQVASYTGIYDTEGVPHTKSGERQPIQVNMQFNDIGVFETVWQVKFYNYHKRDHCQWGNSFGSIEYECKPNETRSLMWINKETFH
;
A
#
# COMPACT_ATOMS: atom_id res chain seq x y z
N LYS A 1 -4.05 -8.63 11.54
CA LYS A 1 -2.74 -8.27 10.93
C LYS A 1 -2.70 -8.83 9.51
N TYR A 2 -2.24 -8.03 8.56
CA TYR A 2 -2.15 -8.39 7.15
C TYR A 2 -0.69 -8.32 6.72
N LYS A 3 -0.23 -9.30 5.93
CA LYS A 3 1.06 -9.22 5.25
C LYS A 3 0.87 -8.35 4.01
N ILE A 4 1.70 -7.33 3.87
CA ILE A 4 1.80 -6.49 2.68
C ILE A 4 3.06 -6.92 1.93
N GLU A 5 2.94 -7.07 0.61
CA GLU A 5 4.06 -7.33 -0.28
C GLU A 5 4.17 -6.17 -1.26
N VAL A 6 5.39 -5.65 -1.43
CA VAL A 6 5.67 -4.51 -2.30
C VAL A 6 6.76 -4.92 -3.27
N ALA A 7 6.51 -4.75 -4.56
CA ALA A 7 7.52 -4.88 -5.61
C ALA A 7 7.78 -3.51 -6.22
N LEU A 8 9.00 -3.00 -6.10
CA LEU A 8 9.42 -1.73 -6.68
C LEU A 8 10.22 -1.98 -7.96
N ARG A 9 9.90 -1.21 -9.00
CA ARG A 9 10.57 -1.23 -10.31
C ARG A 9 10.91 0.22 -10.70
N PRO A 10 12.16 0.53 -11.09
CA PRO A 10 13.32 -0.36 -11.16
C PRO A 10 13.86 -0.73 -9.77
N GLY A 11 14.66 -1.79 -9.71
CA GLY A 11 15.23 -2.32 -8.47
C GLY A 11 16.34 -1.46 -7.87
N THR A 12 16.66 -0.32 -8.47
CA THR A 12 17.53 0.72 -7.88
C THR A 12 16.80 1.62 -6.88
N VAL A 13 15.47 1.57 -6.84
CA VAL A 13 14.66 2.36 -5.91
C VAL A 13 14.61 1.68 -4.54
N GLN A 14 14.72 2.47 -3.48
CA GLN A 14 14.66 1.99 -2.10
C GLN A 14 13.52 2.65 -1.32
N ALA A 15 12.76 1.84 -0.59
CA ALA A 15 11.77 2.27 0.38
C ALA A 15 12.06 1.60 1.73
N THR A 16 11.70 2.27 2.82
CA THR A 16 11.92 1.77 4.19
C THR A 16 10.63 1.57 4.97
N THR A 17 9.60 2.37 4.66
CA THR A 17 8.32 2.38 5.37
C THR A 17 7.18 2.68 4.41
N MET A 18 6.01 2.11 4.71
CA MET A 18 4.75 2.42 4.06
C MET A 18 3.74 2.90 5.12
N GLY A 19 3.16 4.08 4.92
CA GLY A 19 2.06 4.56 5.75
C GLY A 19 0.72 4.07 5.21
N ILE A 20 -0.13 3.50 6.06
CA ILE A 20 -1.50 3.09 5.71
C ILE A 20 -2.45 3.60 6.81
N GLY A 21 -3.21 4.65 6.50
CA GLY A 21 -4.21 5.24 7.42
C GLY A 21 -3.64 5.72 8.75
N GLY A 22 -2.40 6.23 8.75
CA GLY A 22 -1.69 6.65 9.95
C GLY A 22 -0.91 5.53 10.67
N VAL A 23 -1.04 4.27 10.23
CA VAL A 23 -0.18 3.18 10.70
C VAL A 23 1.09 3.13 9.85
N ASN A 24 2.24 3.24 10.51
CA ASN A 24 3.53 3.03 9.85
C ASN A 24 3.83 1.54 9.78
N VAL A 25 4.04 1.04 8.56
CA VAL A 25 4.40 -0.35 8.27
C VAL A 25 5.87 -0.39 7.85
N PRO A 26 6.79 -0.84 8.72
CA PRO A 26 8.18 -1.07 8.33
C PRO A 26 8.26 -2.10 7.20
N LEU A 27 9.08 -1.81 6.19
CA LEU A 27 9.31 -2.69 5.05
C LEU A 27 10.65 -3.38 5.20
N GLU A 28 10.63 -4.71 5.24
CA GLU A 28 11.82 -5.55 5.23
C GLU A 28 12.09 -6.01 3.79
N GLU A 29 13.26 -5.68 3.26
CA GLU A 29 13.70 -6.15 1.94
C GLU A 29 13.92 -7.66 1.95
N LYS A 30 13.37 -8.35 0.95
CA LYS A 30 13.51 -9.81 0.78
C LYS A 30 14.45 -10.18 -0.35
N SER A 31 14.45 -9.41 -1.43
CA SER A 31 15.37 -9.59 -2.54
C SER A 31 15.52 -8.30 -3.34
N ARG A 32 16.64 -8.17 -4.03
CA ARG A 32 16.91 -7.07 -4.96
C ARG A 32 17.78 -7.53 -6.11
N ASP A 33 17.39 -7.12 -7.31
CA ASP A 33 18.22 -7.08 -8.50
C ASP A 33 18.09 -5.71 -9.20
N ALA A 34 18.64 -5.56 -10.40
CA ALA A 34 18.59 -4.29 -11.13
C ALA A 34 17.17 -3.88 -11.57
N GLN A 35 16.26 -4.85 -11.73
CA GLN A 35 14.91 -4.66 -12.25
C GLN A 35 13.87 -4.55 -11.12
N VAL A 36 14.04 -5.30 -10.03
CA VAL A 36 13.05 -5.40 -8.95
C VAL A 36 13.70 -5.39 -7.58
N ALA A 37 13.11 -4.63 -6.66
CA ALA A 37 13.31 -4.79 -5.23
C ALA A 37 12.00 -5.24 -4.58
N SER A 38 12.04 -6.33 -3.81
CA SER A 38 10.87 -6.88 -3.12
C SER A 38 10.95 -6.64 -1.62
N TYR A 39 9.82 -6.26 -1.02
CA TYR A 39 9.71 -5.99 0.40
C TYR A 39 8.46 -6.64 0.97
N THR A 40 8.51 -6.92 2.28
CA THR A 40 7.33 -7.32 3.04
C THR A 40 7.18 -6.47 4.28
N GLY A 41 5.94 -6.18 4.66
CA GLY A 41 5.61 -5.52 5.91
C GLY A 41 4.38 -6.14 6.57
N ILE A 42 4.20 -5.89 7.87
CA ILE A 42 3.02 -6.32 8.60
C ILE A 42 2.16 -5.09 8.90
N TYR A 43 1.01 -5.01 8.25
CA TYR A 43 -0.01 -4.01 8.56
C TYR A 43 -0.86 -4.51 9.74
N ASP A 44 -0.66 -3.90 10.89
CA ASP A 44 -1.48 -4.15 12.06
C ASP A 44 -2.75 -3.28 12.02
N THR A 45 -3.90 -3.95 12.12
CA THR A 45 -5.21 -3.31 12.09
C THR A 45 -5.88 -3.33 13.46
N GLU A 46 -5.15 -3.71 14.50
CA GLU A 46 -5.64 -3.61 15.87
C GLU A 46 -6.00 -2.15 16.20
N GLY A 47 -7.18 -1.94 16.79
CA GLY A 47 -7.69 -0.61 17.09
C GLY A 47 -8.30 0.16 15.90
N VAL A 48 -8.19 -0.34 14.66
CA VAL A 48 -8.86 0.28 13.51
C VAL A 48 -10.39 0.07 13.62
N PRO A 49 -11.20 1.14 13.67
CA PRO A 49 -12.64 1.01 13.82
C PRO A 49 -13.26 0.36 12.59
N HIS A 50 -14.28 -0.47 12.81
CA HIS A 50 -15.05 -1.02 11.70
C HIS A 50 -15.82 0.09 10.98
N THR A 51 -15.92 -0.07 9.67
CA THR A 51 -16.64 0.86 8.79
C THR A 51 -18.16 0.69 8.91
N LYS A 52 -18.90 1.78 8.72
CA LYS A 52 -20.37 1.76 8.69
C LYS A 52 -20.86 0.83 7.56
N SER A 53 -22.01 0.20 7.78
CA SER A 53 -22.61 -0.68 6.77
C SER A 53 -22.94 0.10 5.50
N GLY A 54 -22.68 -0.50 4.33
CA GLY A 54 -22.95 0.11 3.03
C GLY A 54 -21.88 1.09 2.52
N GLU A 55 -20.91 1.48 3.34
CA GLU A 55 -19.92 2.51 2.98
C GLU A 55 -18.50 1.95 2.90
N ARG A 56 -17.71 2.52 1.98
CA ARG A 56 -16.25 2.40 1.96
C ARG A 56 -15.65 3.69 2.50
N GLN A 57 -14.49 3.60 3.13
CA GLN A 57 -13.78 4.76 3.67
C GLN A 57 -12.50 4.98 2.88
N PRO A 58 -12.15 6.25 2.58
CA PRO A 58 -10.83 6.57 2.06
C PRO A 58 -9.78 6.34 3.14
N ILE A 59 -8.67 5.70 2.78
CA ILE A 59 -7.49 5.58 3.64
C ILE A 59 -6.28 6.11 2.87
N GLN A 60 -5.55 7.03 3.48
CA GLN A 60 -4.32 7.57 2.90
C GLN A 60 -3.26 6.47 2.92
N VAL A 61 -2.57 6.32 1.79
CA VAL A 61 -1.41 5.45 1.67
C VAL A 61 -0.23 6.28 1.18
N ASN A 62 0.92 6.09 1.80
CA ASN A 62 2.14 6.75 1.36
C ASN A 62 3.36 5.85 1.50
N MET A 63 4.41 6.18 0.74
CA MET A 63 5.70 5.52 0.80
C MET A 63 6.79 6.53 0.50
N GLN A 64 7.79 6.62 1.36
CA GLN A 64 8.95 7.45 1.13
C GLN A 64 10.03 6.64 0.40
N PHE A 65 10.52 7.20 -0.69
CA PHE A 65 11.64 6.65 -1.42
C PHE A 65 12.88 7.51 -1.24
N ASN A 66 14.04 6.86 -1.17
CA ASN A 66 15.30 7.58 -1.11
C ASN A 66 15.52 8.35 -2.42
N ASP A 67 15.83 9.65 -2.30
CA ASP A 67 16.26 10.56 -3.39
C ASP A 67 15.27 10.82 -4.55
N ILE A 68 14.04 10.28 -4.50
CA ILE A 68 13.04 10.43 -5.57
C ILE A 68 11.67 10.93 -5.09
N GLY A 69 11.49 11.12 -3.78
CA GLY A 69 10.31 11.74 -3.19
C GLY A 69 9.34 10.77 -2.56
N VAL A 70 8.13 11.26 -2.29
CA VAL A 70 7.06 10.49 -1.62
C VAL A 70 6.01 10.06 -2.64
N PHE A 71 5.62 8.79 -2.60
CA PHE A 71 4.40 8.31 -3.24
C PHE A 71 3.23 8.47 -2.30
N GLU A 72 2.11 8.98 -2.81
CA GLU A 72 0.87 9.16 -2.06
C GLU A 72 -0.32 8.74 -2.91
N THR A 73 -1.23 7.98 -2.32
CA THR A 73 -2.50 7.57 -2.94
C THR A 73 -3.59 7.42 -1.87
N VAL A 74 -4.83 7.20 -2.31
CA VAL A 74 -5.97 6.94 -1.43
C VAL A 74 -6.60 5.62 -1.83
N TRP A 75 -6.60 4.65 -0.93
CA TRP A 75 -7.35 3.41 -1.11
C TRP A 75 -8.78 3.54 -0.59
N GLN A 76 -9.72 2.88 -1.25
CA GLN A 76 -11.09 2.75 -0.77
C GLN A 76 -11.26 1.42 -0.06
N VAL A 77 -11.32 1.44 1.27
CA VAL A 77 -11.30 0.23 2.11
C VAL A 77 -12.59 0.05 2.89
N LYS A 78 -12.83 -1.18 3.33
CA LYS A 78 -13.93 -1.54 4.22
C LYS A 78 -13.43 -2.47 5.31
N PHE A 79 -13.42 -1.99 6.55
CA PHE A 79 -13.10 -2.80 7.72
C PHE A 79 -14.39 -3.38 8.27
N TYR A 80 -14.51 -4.71 8.24
CA TYR A 80 -15.66 -5.39 8.80
C TYR A 80 -15.52 -5.55 10.32
N ASN A 81 -16.66 -5.59 11.00
CA ASN A 81 -16.70 -5.98 12.40
C ASN A 81 -16.19 -7.44 12.51
N TYR A 82 -15.36 -7.71 13.52
CA TYR A 82 -14.81 -9.04 13.78
C TYR A 82 -15.90 -10.13 13.86
N HIS A 83 -17.05 -9.82 14.46
CA HIS A 83 -18.19 -10.73 14.56
C HIS A 83 -18.94 -10.94 13.23
N LYS A 84 -18.58 -10.19 12.19
CA LYS A 84 -19.16 -10.23 10.83
C LYS A 84 -18.12 -10.62 9.77
N ARG A 85 -17.11 -11.39 10.16
CA ARG A 85 -15.97 -11.79 9.29
C ARG A 85 -16.36 -12.60 8.06
N ASP A 86 -17.53 -13.24 8.05
CA ASP A 86 -18.00 -14.03 6.90
C ASP A 86 -18.21 -13.13 5.67
N HIS A 87 -18.52 -11.83 5.87
CA HIS A 87 -18.59 -10.87 4.78
C HIS A 87 -17.24 -10.57 4.12
N CYS A 88 -16.11 -10.81 4.80
CA CYS A 88 -14.78 -10.70 4.20
C CYS A 88 -14.48 -11.83 3.22
N GLN A 89 -15.29 -12.90 3.21
CA GLN A 89 -15.12 -14.07 2.35
C GLN A 89 -15.98 -13.99 1.08
N TRP A 90 -16.81 -12.97 0.95
CA TRP A 90 -17.68 -12.81 -0.20
C TRP A 90 -16.97 -12.05 -1.32
N GLY A 91 -16.95 -12.64 -2.50
CA GLY A 91 -16.33 -12.08 -3.70
C GLY A 91 -14.95 -12.65 -3.98
N ASN A 92 -14.23 -11.99 -4.88
CA ASN A 92 -12.87 -12.37 -5.24
C ASN A 92 -11.88 -11.74 -4.27
N SER A 93 -10.86 -12.51 -3.90
CA SER A 93 -9.70 -11.96 -3.21
C SER A 93 -9.05 -10.88 -4.06
N PHE A 94 -8.71 -9.77 -3.44
CA PHE A 94 -7.88 -8.74 -4.06
C PHE A 94 -6.49 -9.32 -4.36
N GLY A 95 -6.01 -9.18 -5.61
CA GLY A 95 -4.69 -9.62 -6.02
C GLY A 95 -3.63 -8.57 -5.73
N SER A 96 -3.62 -7.50 -6.53
CA SER A 96 -2.68 -6.40 -6.39
C SER A 96 -3.17 -5.11 -7.05
N ILE A 97 -2.53 -4.00 -6.69
CA ILE A 97 -2.59 -2.75 -7.45
C ILE A 97 -1.19 -2.47 -8.00
N GLU A 98 -1.11 -2.19 -9.29
CA GLU A 98 0.10 -1.71 -9.94
C GLU A 98 -0.01 -0.21 -10.19
N TYR A 99 1.02 0.53 -9.76
CA TYR A 99 1.13 1.98 -9.91
C TYR A 99 2.30 2.33 -10.84
N GLU A 100 2.00 2.91 -12.00
CA GLU A 100 3.03 3.50 -12.86
C GLU A 100 3.26 4.95 -12.42
N CYS A 101 4.44 5.22 -11.84
CA CYS A 101 4.74 6.51 -11.22
C CYS A 101 5.93 7.22 -11.87
N LYS A 102 5.95 8.55 -11.80
CA LYS A 102 7.10 9.38 -12.21
C LYS A 102 7.40 10.44 -11.14
N PRO A 103 8.67 10.67 -10.76
CA PRO A 103 9.01 11.79 -9.90
C PRO A 103 8.57 13.12 -10.50
N ASN A 104 8.07 14.03 -9.67
CA ASN A 104 7.83 15.41 -10.05
C ASN A 104 9.16 16.15 -10.29
N GLU A 105 9.08 17.38 -10.82
CA GLU A 105 10.25 18.18 -11.19
C GLU A 105 11.22 18.42 -10.03
N THR A 106 10.70 18.59 -8.81
CA THR A 106 11.47 18.84 -7.59
C THR A 106 11.93 17.56 -6.88
N ARG A 107 11.57 16.38 -7.40
CA ARG A 107 11.80 15.06 -6.76
C ARG A 107 11.32 14.97 -5.32
N SER A 108 10.24 15.70 -4.99
CA SER A 108 9.63 15.69 -3.67
C SER A 108 8.40 14.78 -3.60
N LEU A 109 7.73 14.55 -4.74
CA LEU A 109 6.50 13.77 -4.85
C LEU A 109 6.54 12.91 -6.11
N MET A 110 5.88 11.76 -6.09
CA MET A 110 5.65 10.91 -7.25
C MET A 110 4.27 11.17 -7.83
N TRP A 111 4.20 11.43 -9.14
CA TRP A 111 2.95 11.48 -9.89
C TRP A 111 2.55 10.07 -10.33
N ILE A 112 1.29 9.72 -10.08
CA ILE A 112 0.70 8.46 -10.53
C ILE A 112 0.11 8.70 -11.93
N ASN A 113 0.68 8.04 -12.94
CA ASN A 113 0.20 8.14 -14.31
C ASN A 113 -0.89 7.09 -14.61
N LYS A 114 -0.81 5.94 -13.94
CA LYS A 114 -1.74 4.82 -14.14
C LYS A 114 -1.85 3.96 -12.91
N GLU A 115 -3.07 3.47 -12.67
CA GLU A 115 -3.42 2.52 -11.62
C GLU A 115 -4.12 1.32 -12.28
N THR A 116 -3.64 0.11 -12.01
CA THR A 116 -4.20 -1.15 -12.56
C THR A 116 -4.54 -2.11 -11.40
N PHE A 117 -5.74 -2.69 -11.41
CA PHE A 117 -6.20 -3.65 -10.41
C PHE A 117 -6.20 -5.06 -11.00
N HIS A 118 -5.64 -6.03 -10.26
CA HIS A 118 -5.56 -7.44 -10.65
C HIS A 118 -6.37 -8.34 -9.72
#